data_AF-A0A8J6K0F4-F1
#
_entry.id   AF-A0A8J6K0F4-F1
#
_cell.length_a   1.000
_cell.length_b   1.000
_cell.length_c   1.000
_cell.angle_alpha   90.00
_cell.angle_beta   90.00
_cell.angle_gamma   90.00
#
_symmetry.space_group_name_H-M   'P 1'
#
loop_
_entity.id
_entity.type
_entity.pdbx_description
1 polymer ?
#
loop_
_entity_poly.entity_id
_entity_poly.type
_entity_poly.pdbx_seq_one_letter_code
_entity_poly.pdbx_strand_id
1 'polypeptide(L)'
;MEAAEVEFLAEKQLVTVIPNFSLDKVYLIGGDLGPFNPGLPVQVPLWLAVNLKQRQKCRIVPPEWMDVGKLEEIRDNERREETFTQMPNPHYMELAKLLLNQ
;
A
#
# COMPACT_ATOMS: atom_id res chain seq x y z
N MET A 1 3.29 7.74 -20.93
CA MET A 1 3.89 7.45 -19.62
C MET A 1 4.45 6.05 -19.65
N GLU A 2 5.65 5.88 -19.13
CA GLU A 2 6.27 4.55 -19.00
C GLU A 2 5.76 3.84 -17.75
N ALA A 3 5.87 2.50 -17.69
CA ALA A 3 5.44 1.73 -16.53
C ALA A 3 6.13 2.19 -15.22
N ALA A 4 7.39 2.62 -15.31
CA ALA A 4 8.13 3.17 -14.18
C ALA A 4 7.55 4.48 -13.65
N GLU A 5 6.99 5.33 -14.51
CA GLU A 5 6.34 6.59 -14.09
C GLU A 5 5.02 6.30 -13.37
N VAL A 6 4.27 5.29 -13.82
CA VAL A 6 3.03 4.86 -13.17
C VAL A 6 3.33 4.25 -11.80
N GLU A 7 4.38 3.44 -11.68
CA GLU A 7 4.86 2.88 -10.41
C GLU A 7 5.24 4.00 -9.42
N PHE A 8 5.99 5.01 -9.88
CA PHE A 8 6.34 6.18 -9.06
C PHE A 8 5.10 6.98 -8.58
N LEU A 9 4.05 7.06 -9.40
CA LEU A 9 2.80 7.70 -8.97
C LEU A 9 2.03 6.86 -7.96
N ALA A 10 1.99 5.54 -8.15
CA ALA A 10 1.35 4.60 -7.25
C ALA A 10 2.01 4.56 -5.86
N GLU A 11 3.31 4.79 -5.78
CA GLU A 11 4.08 4.85 -4.53
C GLU A 11 3.60 5.92 -3.53
N LYS A 12 2.80 6.89 -3.97
CA LYS A 12 2.19 7.92 -3.11
C LYS A 12 1.00 7.38 -2.30
N GLN A 13 0.47 6.21 -2.65
CA GLN A 13 -0.65 5.59 -1.94
C GLN A 13 -0.26 5.31 -0.48
N LEU A 14 -1.20 5.57 0.43
CA LEU A 14 -1.00 5.33 1.85
C LEU A 14 -1.25 3.86 2.18
N VAL A 15 -0.34 3.27 2.94
CA VAL A 15 -0.46 1.91 3.46
C VAL A 15 -0.22 1.91 4.97
N THR A 16 -0.79 0.92 5.64
CA THR A 16 -0.61 0.77 7.08
C THR A 16 0.59 -0.12 7.36
N VAL A 17 1.49 0.32 8.23
CA VAL A 17 2.64 -0.46 8.69
C VAL A 17 2.66 -0.53 10.20
N ILE A 18 3.21 -1.62 10.73
CA ILE A 18 3.51 -1.79 12.15
C ILE A 18 5.03 -1.72 12.29
N PRO A 19 5.60 -0.62 12.80
CA PRO A 19 7.04 -0.47 12.97
C PRO A 19 7.52 -1.26 14.19
N ASN A 20 8.82 -1.57 14.21
CA ASN A 20 9.51 -2.19 15.34
C ASN A 20 10.53 -1.24 16.00
N PHE A 21 10.47 0.05 15.68
CA PHE A 21 11.36 1.09 16.17
C PHE A 21 10.55 2.28 16.70
N SER A 22 11.20 3.09 17.54
CA SER A 22 10.65 4.34 18.03
C SER A 22 11.22 5.51 17.23
N LEU A 23 10.35 6.41 16.77
CA LEU A 23 10.76 7.67 16.14
C LEU A 23 9.65 8.70 16.34
N ASP A 24 10.03 9.91 16.72
CA ASP A 24 9.09 11.02 16.84
C ASP A 24 8.55 11.45 15.46
N LYS A 25 7.62 12.40 15.46
CA LYS A 25 7.04 12.93 14.23
C LYS A 25 8.13 13.47 13.29
N VAL A 26 8.02 13.09 12.02
CA VAL A 26 8.87 13.57 10.94
C VAL A 26 8.05 14.51 10.06
N TYR A 27 8.50 15.75 9.92
CA TYR A 27 7.87 16.77 9.09
C TYR A 27 8.47 16.72 7.69
N LEU A 28 7.70 16.25 6.69
CA LEU A 28 8.12 16.25 5.29
C LEU A 28 7.44 17.40 4.54
N ILE A 29 7.99 17.77 3.39
CA ILE A 29 7.39 18.78 2.49
C ILE A 29 5.97 18.36 2.08
N GLY A 30 5.74 17.06 1.90
CA GLY A 30 4.44 16.48 1.51
C GLY A 30 3.50 16.11 2.66
N GLY A 31 3.86 16.45 3.91
CA GLY A 31 3.06 16.16 5.10
C GLY A 31 3.86 15.49 6.23
N ASP A 32 3.19 15.29 7.35
CA ASP A 32 3.82 14.76 8.58
C ASP A 32 3.62 13.26 8.70
N LEU A 33 4.66 12.55 9.15
CA LEU A 33 4.62 11.10 9.40
C LEU A 33 4.92 10.78 10.87
N GLY A 34 4.30 9.72 11.36
CA GLY A 34 4.47 9.26 12.74
C GLY A 34 3.55 9.96 13.75
N PRO A 35 3.80 9.79 15.05
CA PRO A 35 4.96 9.11 15.64
C PRO A 35 4.99 7.61 15.30
N PHE A 36 6.20 7.07 15.15
CA PHE A 36 6.42 5.64 14.97
C PHE A 36 6.62 5.02 16.35
N ASN A 37 5.60 4.33 16.83
CA ASN A 37 5.64 3.61 18.10
C ASN A 37 5.71 2.11 17.82
N PRO A 38 6.68 1.37 18.41
CA PRO A 38 6.80 -0.07 18.19
C PRO A 38 5.48 -0.81 18.45
N GLY A 39 5.06 -1.64 17.51
CA GLY A 39 3.84 -2.46 17.64
C GLY A 39 2.52 -1.73 17.40
N LEU A 40 2.51 -0.40 17.20
CA LEU A 40 1.30 0.36 16.88
C LEU A 40 1.20 0.63 15.37
N PRO A 41 0.02 0.45 14.74
CA PRO A 41 -0.15 0.73 13.33
C PRO A 41 -0.01 2.23 13.05
N VAL A 42 0.66 2.56 11.94
CA VAL A 42 0.81 3.93 11.44
C VAL A 42 0.66 3.94 9.92
N GLN A 43 0.02 4.98 9.38
CA GLN A 43 -0.11 5.17 7.94
C GLN A 43 1.12 5.88 7.39
N VAL A 44 1.68 5.33 6.31
CA VAL A 44 2.83 5.91 5.60
C VAL A 44 2.66 5.73 4.09
N PRO A 45 3.31 6.56 3.27
CA PRO A 45 3.40 6.33 1.84
C PRO A 45 4.06 4.98 1.51
N LEU A 46 3.64 4.35 0.41
CA LEU A 46 4.13 3.04 -0.02
C LEU A 46 5.65 3.01 -0.23
N TRP A 47 6.23 4.06 -0.83
CA TRP A 47 7.70 4.15 -1.00
C TRP A 47 8.45 4.03 0.34
N LEU A 48 7.89 4.61 1.41
CA LEU A 48 8.49 4.53 2.75
C LEU A 48 8.25 3.17 3.38
N ALA A 49 7.04 2.61 3.24
CA ALA A 49 6.71 1.28 3.73
C ALA A 49 7.65 0.21 3.16
N VAL A 50 7.87 0.23 1.84
CA VAL A 50 8.80 -0.65 1.12
C VAL A 50 10.23 -0.47 1.63
N ASN A 51 10.70 0.78 1.76
CA ASN A 51 12.05 1.05 2.25
C ASN A 51 12.26 0.54 3.69
N LEU A 52 11.29 0.74 4.57
CA LEU A 52 11.34 0.26 5.95
C LEU A 52 11.29 -1.28 6.02
N LYS A 53 10.49 -1.92 5.15
CA LYS A 53 10.37 -3.37 5.08
C LYS A 53 11.67 -4.03 4.63
N GLN A 54 12.32 -3.51 3.59
CA GLN A 54 13.65 -3.98 3.12
C GLN A 54 14.71 -3.90 4.23
N ARG A 55 14.60 -2.92 5.12
CA ARG A 55 15.48 -2.73 6.29
C ARG A 55 15.02 -3.52 7.53
N GLN A 56 14.01 -4.38 7.40
CA GLN A 56 13.42 -5.17 8.50
C GLN A 56 12.92 -4.30 9.66
N LYS A 57 12.47 -3.08 9.39
CA LYS A 57 12.00 -2.10 10.39
C LYS A 57 10.48 -2.04 10.57
N CYS A 58 9.72 -2.73 9.73
CA CYS A 58 8.27 -2.78 9.86
C CYS A 58 7.69 -4.07 9.29
N ARG A 59 6.44 -4.33 9.67
CA ARG A 59 5.54 -5.25 8.99
C ARG A 59 4.49 -4.45 8.26
N ILE A 60 4.33 -4.66 6.96
CA ILE A 60 3.26 -4.03 6.18
C ILE A 60 1.97 -4.80 6.43
N VAL A 61 0.88 -4.08 6.70
CA VAL A 61 -0.46 -4.65 6.83
C VAL A 61 -1.10 -4.63 5.44
N PRO A 62 -1.63 -5.77 4.96
CA PRO A 62 -2.29 -5.81 3.66
C PRO A 62 -3.51 -4.87 3.65
N PRO A 63 -3.74 -4.12 2.54
CA PRO A 63 -4.94 -3.32 2.39
C PRO A 63 -6.23 -4.14 2.50
N GLU A 64 -7.33 -3.52 2.92
CA GLU A 64 -8.61 -4.21 3.17
C GLU A 64 -9.23 -4.84 1.91
N TRP A 65 -8.88 -4.35 0.72
CA TRP A 65 -9.31 -4.91 -0.56
C TRP A 65 -8.48 -6.12 -0.98
N MET A 66 -7.30 -6.33 -0.41
CA MET A 66 -6.40 -7.44 -0.73
C MET A 66 -6.78 -8.70 0.06
N ASP A 67 -8.09 -8.88 0.28
CA ASP A 67 -8.70 -10.05 0.89
C ASP A 67 -9.12 -11.04 -0.19
N VAL A 68 -8.86 -12.33 0.03
CA VAL A 68 -9.13 -13.37 -0.97
C VAL A 68 -10.62 -13.45 -1.30
N GLY A 69 -11.49 -13.40 -0.29
CA GLY A 69 -12.94 -13.52 -0.51
C GLY A 69 -13.48 -12.35 -1.34
N LYS A 70 -13.11 -11.12 -0.98
CA LYS A 70 -13.51 -9.92 -1.76
C LYS A 70 -12.98 -9.94 -3.19
N LEU A 71 -11.74 -10.40 -3.38
CA LEU A 71 -11.15 -10.50 -4.72
C LEU A 71 -11.84 -11.55 -5.59
N GLU A 72 -12.31 -12.65 -5.01
CA GLU A 72 -13.12 -13.65 -5.73
C GLU A 72 -14.49 -13.09 -6.15
N GLU A 73 -15.14 -12.31 -5.28
CA GLU A 73 -16.39 -11.62 -5.62
C GLU A 73 -16.20 -10.61 -6.76
N ILE A 74 -15.13 -9.79 -6.70
CA ILE A 74 -14.80 -8.83 -7.76
C ILE A 74 -14.52 -9.56 -9.08
N ARG A 75 -13.75 -10.65 -9.04
CA ARG A 75 -13.46 -11.48 -10.22
C ARG A 75 -14.73 -12.02 -10.86
N ASP A 76 -15.66 -12.53 -10.07
CA ASP A 76 -16.89 -13.12 -10.58
C ASP A 76 -17.86 -12.06 -11.09
N ASN A 77 -17.86 -10.87 -10.47
CA ASN A 77 -18.62 -9.71 -10.95
C ASN A 77 -18.09 -9.18 -12.30
N GLU A 78 -16.77 -8.99 -12.43
CA GLU A 78 -16.12 -8.56 -13.67
C GLU A 78 -16.37 -9.53 -14.83
N ARG A 79 -16.53 -10.82 -14.55
CA ARG A 79 -16.87 -11.82 -15.59
C ARG A 79 -18.32 -11.78 -16.04
N ARG A 80 -19.23 -11.23 -15.23
CA ARG A 80 -20.67 -11.15 -15.52
C ARG A 80 -21.03 -9.87 -16.26
N GLU A 81 -20.37 -8.78 -15.92
CA GLU A 81 -20.60 -7.48 -16.53
C GLU A 81 -19.87 -7.36 -17.87
N GLU A 82 -20.53 -6.76 -18.87
CA GLU A 82 -19.93 -6.48 -20.18
C GLU A 82 -19.20 -5.12 -20.19
N THR A 83 -19.28 -4.39 -19.08
CA THR A 83 -18.66 -3.07 -18.88
C THR A 83 -17.64 -3.11 -17.76
N PHE A 84 -16.71 -2.14 -17.74
CA PHE A 84 -15.68 -2.06 -16.71
C PHE A 84 -16.30 -1.90 -15.33
N THR A 85 -16.03 -2.85 -14.43
CA THR A 85 -16.51 -2.74 -13.05
C THR A 85 -15.55 -1.89 -12.21
N GLN A 86 -16.06 -1.43 -11.06
CA GLN A 86 -15.29 -0.57 -10.18
C GLN A 86 -14.18 -1.37 -9.48
N MET A 87 -12.93 -0.98 -9.75
CA MET A 87 -11.76 -1.57 -9.09
C MET A 87 -11.54 -0.99 -7.68
N PRO A 88 -10.96 -1.78 -6.75
CA PRO A 88 -10.82 -1.38 -5.35
C PRO A 88 -9.81 -0.25 -5.11
N ASN A 89 -8.81 -0.12 -5.98
CA ASN A 89 -7.84 0.97 -5.95
C ASN A 89 -7.44 1.33 -7.38
N PRO A 90 -7.27 2.62 -7.73
CA PRO A 90 -6.83 3.02 -9.07
C PRO A 90 -5.46 2.46 -9.50
N HIS A 91 -4.59 2.14 -8.54
CA HIS A 91 -3.24 1.62 -8.74
C HIS A 91 -3.06 0.19 -8.18
N TYR A 92 -4.12 -0.61 -8.20
CA TYR A 92 -4.12 -1.94 -7.58
C TYR A 92 -3.02 -2.87 -8.13
N MET A 93 -2.67 -2.75 -9.42
CA MET A 93 -1.63 -3.57 -10.05
C MET A 93 -0.24 -3.26 -9.48
N GLU A 94 0.13 -1.99 -9.40
CA GLU A 94 1.42 -1.55 -8.87
C GLU A 94 1.51 -1.86 -7.36
N LEU A 95 0.43 -1.62 -6.61
CA LEU A 95 0.33 -1.96 -5.20
C LEU A 95 0.54 -3.47 -4.96
N ALA A 96 -0.16 -4.32 -5.70
CA ALA A 96 -0.04 -5.77 -5.56
C ALA A 96 1.39 -6.23 -5.90
N LYS A 97 1.96 -5.74 -7.00
CA LYS A 97 3.34 -6.04 -7.40
C LYS A 97 4.34 -5.63 -6.31
N LEU A 98 4.24 -4.41 -5.80
CA LEU A 98 5.16 -3.87 -4.80
C LEU A 98 4.98 -4.50 -3.43
N LEU A 99 3.79 -4.96 -3.05
CA LEU A 99 3.54 -5.59 -1.75
C LEU A 99 3.87 -7.09 -1.73
N LEU A 100 3.65 -7.79 -2.85
CA LEU A 100 3.86 -9.25 -2.93
C LEU A 100 5.31 -9.63 -3.26
N ASN A 101 6.08 -8.76 -3.92
CA ASN A 101 7.47 -9.04 -4.30
C ASN A 101 8.51 -8.67 -3.21
N GLN A 102 8.09 -8.43 -1.97
CA GLN A 102 8.95 -7.95 -0.86
C GLN A 102 9.44 -9.05 0.07
#